data_AF-A0A0S4J625-F1
#
_entry.id   AF-A0A0S4J625-F1
#
_cell.length_a   1.000
_cell.length_b   1.000
_cell.length_c   1.000
_cell.angle_alpha   90.00
_cell.angle_beta   90.00
_cell.angle_gamma   90.00
#
_symmetry.space_group_name_H-M   'P 1'
#
loop_
_entity.id
_entity.type
_entity.pdbx_description
1 polymer ?
#
loop_
_entity_poly.entity_id
_entity_poly.type
_entity_poly.pdbx_seq_one_letter_code
_entity_poly.pdbx_strand_id
1 'polypeptide(L)'
;MQVRHSLKNNVAEVALVYCNDAAITEVPDENAVNDAPIQEKDDQKSNQLALRLDTKSLVAAEQSLLDEIQQHYGNGPYTEDVQRRIARAVQGTPFVVSTNLRHASVRVVKFGLQPETVQLEPHLKAVQGDIVRGQPYAILHDHSIVPLQALHCCFDPKMRTWQDVTVATCSFIPQKRVGVLAGFRTALEQGLGMWGIQLAKEPYVSKSLAILEAPSKGKYQPQSQSPKPTMPTSILFCSIASDRTGSEDRDKIITTAQHLAKEFNSPYHAHCASEVDAVAMVEANLCDGGRLRDVNSAVVFVTSERDTRASRWLVGECLRRGILPVCIPGVAKRRQGLLVANVRVNIRTKFELDPLKGINVGQEVPAIANKCVLSVGIDCCNNPSGTIGAAVGVLTTPQGNKIFSTFWRNTVRGREVEQVAEQFGFIIQQAMKSSRLDEVIVLQDGNVFSELQTMKKRVPVGCGITFMCLHKRTNIRFMHHSTDKNVAANATRGTVIQSHTPSPLLFKPLAPSFYLQSHECPMSTARCVEYTVHAVSESLDIPDVQKLAHCMSHVFAPIATKLPLPTRCAHRLGAIAERIIDASPDFQCQEIPDALGSRMWFL
;
A
#
# COMPACT_ATOMS: atom_id res chain seq x y z
N MET A 1 -11.40 4.95 -27.44
CA MET A 1 -10.71 5.99 -26.66
C MET A 1 -9.33 6.21 -27.29
N GLN A 2 -9.21 7.20 -28.17
CA GLN A 2 -7.90 7.64 -28.68
C GLN A 2 -7.28 8.54 -27.62
N VAL A 3 -6.12 8.18 -27.10
CA VAL A 3 -5.36 9.04 -26.17
C VAL A 3 -4.43 9.90 -27.02
N ARG A 4 -4.72 11.19 -27.15
CA ARG A 4 -3.79 12.15 -27.77
C ARG A 4 -2.92 12.77 -26.69
N HIS A 5 -1.60 12.78 -26.91
CA HIS A 5 -0.62 13.23 -25.93
C HIS A 5 -0.41 14.75 -26.01
N SER A 6 -0.58 15.44 -24.88
CA SER A 6 -0.06 16.79 -24.64
C SER A 6 0.84 16.74 -23.39
N LEU A 7 2.15 16.57 -23.60
CA LEU A 7 3.17 16.72 -22.55
C LEU A 7 3.43 18.21 -22.31
N LYS A 8 2.45 18.96 -21.81
CA LYS A 8 2.64 20.41 -21.63
C LYS A 8 3.03 20.87 -20.23
N ASN A 9 2.76 20.13 -19.14
CA ASN A 9 3.07 20.63 -17.79
C ASN A 9 3.48 19.52 -16.82
N ASN A 10 4.79 19.28 -16.68
CA ASN A 10 5.32 18.59 -15.49
C ASN A 10 5.48 19.64 -14.39
N VAL A 11 4.82 19.44 -13.25
CA VAL A 11 4.97 20.32 -12.07
C VAL A 11 6.06 19.73 -11.17
N ALA A 12 7.08 20.53 -10.87
CA ALA A 12 8.10 20.18 -9.89
C ALA A 12 7.59 20.53 -8.48
N GLU A 13 7.74 19.60 -7.54
CA GLU A 13 7.52 19.88 -6.13
C GLU A 13 8.86 20.37 -5.54
N VAL A 14 8.86 21.57 -4.97
CA VAL A 14 10.03 22.23 -4.40
C VAL A 14 9.80 22.34 -2.90
N ALA A 15 10.62 21.64 -2.10
CA ALA A 15 10.62 21.81 -0.66
C ALA A 15 12.03 22.20 -0.21
N LEU A 16 12.14 23.34 0.49
CA LEU A 16 13.35 23.75 1.20
C LEU A 16 13.34 23.08 2.57
N VAL A 17 14.44 22.41 2.92
CA VAL A 17 14.60 21.75 4.21
C VAL A 17 15.76 22.39 4.97
N TYR A 18 15.47 22.77 6.21
CA TYR A 18 16.37 23.50 7.10
C TYR A 18 17.15 22.53 7.99
N CYS A 19 18.46 22.37 7.76
CA CYS A 19 19.34 21.76 8.77
C CYS A 19 19.92 22.88 9.62
N ASN A 20 19.67 22.85 10.93
CA ASN A 20 20.30 23.74 11.89
C ASN A 20 20.78 22.87 13.05
N ASP A 21 22.09 22.77 13.23
CA ASP A 21 22.68 22.45 14.53
C ASP A 21 23.52 23.66 14.94
N ALA A 22 22.95 24.51 15.79
CA ALA A 22 23.69 25.58 16.44
C ALA A 22 24.15 25.08 17.81
N ALA A 23 25.45 24.82 17.95
CA ALA A 23 26.12 24.63 19.23
C ALA A 23 26.93 25.88 19.57
N ILE A 24 26.73 26.44 20.78
CA ILE A 24 27.58 27.44 21.47
C ILE A 24 27.24 27.26 22.99
N THR A 25 28.12 27.12 24.00
CA THR A 25 29.53 27.51 24.22
C THR A 25 30.21 26.68 25.33
N GLU A 26 31.54 26.64 25.26
CA GLU A 26 32.59 26.03 26.09
C GLU A 26 32.77 26.62 27.52
N VAL A 27 33.60 25.94 28.35
CA VAL A 27 34.83 26.46 29.03
C VAL A 27 35.76 25.24 29.38
N PRO A 28 37.12 25.37 29.34
CA PRO A 28 38.07 24.25 29.14
C PRO A 28 38.79 23.79 30.43
N ASP A 29 39.49 22.64 30.39
CA ASP A 29 40.96 22.65 30.60
C ASP A 29 41.73 21.35 30.27
N GLU A 30 43.02 21.59 29.98
CA GLU A 30 44.19 20.83 29.56
C GLU A 30 44.42 19.37 30.04
N ASN A 31 44.67 18.46 29.09
CA ASN A 31 45.96 17.75 28.91
C ASN A 31 45.89 16.65 27.82
N ALA A 32 46.68 16.85 26.74
CA ALA A 32 47.50 15.92 25.93
C ALA A 32 47.03 14.45 25.72
N VAL A 33 47.05 13.82 24.53
CA VAL A 33 48.13 13.67 23.53
C VAL A 33 47.54 13.02 22.25
N ASN A 34 47.96 13.51 21.08
CA ASN A 34 47.99 12.91 19.72
C ASN A 34 47.13 11.67 19.39
N ASP A 35 46.16 11.87 18.50
CA ASP A 35 46.07 11.15 17.22
C ASP A 35 45.24 11.99 16.22
N ALA A 36 45.73 12.10 14.97
CA ALA A 36 45.24 13.06 13.99
C ALA A 36 43.75 12.85 13.59
N PRO A 37 42.91 13.90 13.53
CA PRO A 37 41.50 13.73 13.18
C PRO A 37 41.29 13.74 11.66
N ILE A 38 40.66 12.68 11.13
CA ILE A 38 40.03 12.66 9.80
C ILE A 38 38.58 13.25 9.88
N GLN A 39 38.24 13.97 10.97
CA GLN A 39 36.86 14.38 11.26
C GLN A 39 36.45 15.79 10.78
N GLU A 40 37.36 16.69 10.41
CA GLU A 40 37.00 18.11 10.20
C GLU A 40 36.26 18.47 8.89
N LYS A 41 36.06 17.53 7.94
CA LYS A 41 35.41 17.85 6.65
C LYS A 41 33.90 17.57 6.58
N ASP A 42 33.33 16.77 7.46
CA ASP A 42 31.88 16.52 7.46
C ASP A 42 31.10 17.60 8.25
N ASP A 43 31.73 18.25 9.24
CA ASP A 43 31.06 19.27 10.06
C ASP A 43 30.74 20.58 9.31
N GLN A 44 31.49 20.94 8.27
CA GLN A 44 31.20 22.14 7.45
C GLN A 44 29.94 22.01 6.58
N LYS A 45 29.43 20.79 6.33
CA LYS A 45 28.17 20.59 5.58
C LYS A 45 26.91 20.70 6.45
N SER A 46 27.05 20.75 7.77
CA SER A 46 25.94 20.78 8.74
C SER A 46 25.03 22.01 8.62
N ASN A 47 25.50 23.09 7.98
CA ASN A 47 24.78 24.37 7.82
C ASN A 47 24.19 24.61 6.41
N GLN A 48 24.08 23.59 5.56
CA GLN A 48 23.56 23.76 4.20
C GLN A 48 22.05 23.46 4.10
N LEU A 49 21.31 24.35 3.45
CA LEU A 49 19.91 24.11 3.10
C LEU A 49 19.81 23.10 1.97
N ALA A 50 18.95 22.09 2.14
CA ALA A 50 18.72 21.09 1.12
C ALA A 50 17.45 21.42 0.31
N LEU A 51 17.62 21.55 -1.01
CA LEU A 51 16.50 21.65 -1.94
C LEU A 51 16.06 20.26 -2.41
N ARG A 52 14.83 19.88 -2.07
CA ARG A 52 14.23 18.63 -2.57
C ARG A 52 13.46 18.91 -3.85
N LEU A 53 13.83 18.20 -4.91
CA LEU A 53 13.16 18.24 -6.22
C LEU A 53 12.72 16.83 -6.60
N ASP A 54 11.44 16.66 -6.92
CA ASP A 54 10.91 15.44 -7.54
C ASP A 54 9.86 15.80 -8.61
N THR A 55 9.57 14.83 -9.46
CA THR A 55 8.55 14.96 -10.51
C THR A 55 7.25 14.29 -10.08
N LYS A 56 6.12 15.00 -10.23
CA LYS A 56 4.78 14.42 -10.09
C LYS A 56 4.03 14.54 -11.40
N SER A 57 3.32 13.47 -11.77
CA SER A 57 2.43 13.46 -12.93
C SER A 57 0.99 13.50 -12.46
N LEU A 58 0.20 14.38 -13.06
CA LEU A 58 -1.24 14.45 -12.93
C LEU A 58 -1.86 13.76 -14.15
N VAL A 59 -2.85 12.89 -13.94
CA VAL A 59 -3.50 12.15 -15.02
C VAL A 59 -5.00 12.34 -14.91
N ALA A 60 -5.59 12.81 -16.00
CA ALA A 60 -7.02 13.08 -16.12
C ALA A 60 -7.51 12.69 -17.52
N ALA A 61 -8.81 12.46 -17.65
CA ALA A 61 -9.45 12.24 -18.93
C ALA A 61 -9.34 13.48 -19.81
N GLU A 62 -9.17 13.31 -21.11
CA GLU A 62 -9.29 14.42 -22.07
C GLU A 62 -10.74 14.90 -22.18
N GLN A 63 -11.69 13.97 -22.11
CA GLN A 63 -13.13 14.24 -22.11
C GLN A 63 -13.55 14.96 -20.83
N SER A 64 -14.39 16.00 -20.96
CA SER A 64 -14.96 16.68 -19.80
C SER A 64 -16.12 15.88 -19.21
N LEU A 65 -16.44 16.15 -17.94
CA LEU A 65 -17.60 15.56 -17.28
C LEU A 65 -18.91 15.97 -17.96
N LEU A 66 -18.98 17.17 -18.57
CA LEU A 66 -20.14 17.56 -19.36
C LEU A 66 -20.34 16.64 -20.57
N ASP A 67 -19.28 16.37 -21.32
CA ASP A 67 -19.34 15.49 -22.49
C ASP A 67 -19.73 14.06 -22.10
N GLU A 68 -19.20 13.56 -20.99
CA GLU A 68 -19.54 12.24 -20.46
C GLU A 68 -21.03 12.16 -20.08
N ILE A 69 -21.55 13.18 -19.40
CA ILE A 69 -22.98 13.26 -19.08
C ILE A 69 -23.82 13.33 -20.34
N GLN A 70 -23.44 14.14 -21.32
CA GLN A 70 -24.17 14.25 -22.59
C GLN A 70 -24.20 12.93 -23.35
N GLN A 71 -23.10 12.18 -23.33
CA GLN A 71 -23.01 10.86 -23.94
C GLN A 71 -23.93 9.82 -23.26
N HIS A 72 -24.04 9.86 -21.93
CA HIS A 72 -24.81 8.87 -21.17
C HIS A 72 -26.29 9.22 -20.97
N TYR A 73 -26.60 10.52 -20.88
CA TYR A 73 -27.92 11.03 -20.50
C TYR A 73 -28.55 11.95 -21.56
N GLY A 74 -27.85 12.24 -22.65
CA GLY A 74 -28.29 13.17 -23.70
C GLY A 74 -28.04 14.64 -23.34
N ASN A 75 -28.47 15.53 -24.23
CA ASN A 75 -28.40 16.97 -24.00
C ASN A 75 -29.55 17.43 -23.10
N GLY A 76 -29.26 18.39 -22.20
CA GLY A 76 -30.28 19.01 -21.35
C GLY A 76 -31.30 19.86 -22.12
N PRO A 77 -32.36 20.35 -21.44
CA PRO A 77 -32.58 20.30 -20.00
C PRO A 77 -32.94 18.90 -19.48
N TYR A 78 -32.41 18.55 -18.31
CA TYR A 78 -32.61 17.23 -17.70
C TYR A 78 -33.86 17.21 -16.82
N THR A 79 -34.65 16.13 -16.88
CA THR A 79 -35.76 15.89 -15.94
C THR A 79 -35.22 15.66 -14.52
N GLU A 80 -36.04 15.85 -13.48
CA GLU A 80 -35.61 15.66 -12.08
C GLU A 80 -35.04 14.26 -11.81
N ASP A 81 -35.58 13.23 -12.46
CA ASP A 81 -35.07 11.86 -12.35
C ASP A 81 -33.66 11.73 -12.93
N VAL A 82 -33.42 12.33 -14.10
CA VAL A 82 -32.09 12.34 -14.73
C VAL A 82 -31.11 13.19 -13.93
N GLN A 83 -31.55 14.34 -13.40
CA GLN A 83 -30.74 15.18 -12.51
C GLN A 83 -30.31 14.41 -11.26
N ARG A 84 -31.23 13.67 -10.62
CA ARG A 84 -30.91 12.82 -9.45
C ARG A 84 -29.90 11.72 -9.79
N ARG A 85 -30.03 11.09 -10.97
CA ARG A 85 -29.08 10.07 -11.44
C ARG A 85 -27.69 10.65 -11.71
N ILE A 86 -27.61 11.78 -12.40
CA ILE A 86 -26.35 12.51 -12.64
C ILE A 86 -25.70 12.87 -11.31
N ALA A 87 -26.44 13.52 -10.40
CA ALA A 87 -25.91 13.94 -9.10
C ALA A 87 -25.35 12.75 -8.30
N ARG A 88 -26.05 11.61 -8.28
CA ARG A 88 -25.57 10.39 -7.61
C ARG A 88 -24.31 9.80 -8.26
N ALA A 89 -24.19 9.87 -9.60
CA ALA A 89 -23.05 9.30 -10.31
C ALA A 89 -21.74 10.09 -10.08
N VAL A 90 -21.85 11.40 -9.85
CA VAL A 90 -20.68 12.29 -9.76
C VAL A 90 -20.32 12.69 -8.34
N GLN A 91 -21.26 12.62 -7.40
CA GLN A 91 -21.03 13.02 -6.01
C GLN A 91 -19.94 12.16 -5.36
N GLY A 92 -18.94 12.83 -4.77
CA GLY A 92 -17.79 12.19 -4.14
C GLY A 92 -16.71 11.69 -5.11
N THR A 93 -16.98 11.69 -6.42
CA THR A 93 -16.00 11.28 -7.43
C THR A 93 -14.89 12.33 -7.54
N PRO A 94 -13.60 11.92 -7.62
CA PRO A 94 -12.49 12.84 -7.80
C PRO A 94 -12.34 13.29 -9.26
N PHE A 95 -12.13 14.59 -9.46
CA PHE A 95 -11.91 15.24 -10.75
C PHE A 95 -10.70 16.16 -10.72
N VAL A 96 -10.20 16.50 -11.90
CA VAL A 96 -9.23 17.56 -12.14
C VAL A 96 -9.95 18.77 -12.73
N VAL A 97 -9.70 19.95 -12.16
CA VAL A 97 -10.16 21.22 -12.74
C VAL A 97 -9.19 21.66 -13.83
N SER A 98 -9.65 21.80 -15.07
CA SER A 98 -8.79 22.01 -16.24
C SER A 98 -7.96 23.30 -16.21
N THR A 99 -8.46 24.36 -15.56
CA THR A 99 -7.80 25.68 -15.56
C THR A 99 -6.60 25.79 -14.61
N ASN A 100 -6.54 24.96 -13.58
CA ASN A 100 -5.45 25.01 -12.58
C ASN A 100 -4.89 23.63 -12.22
N LEU A 101 -5.36 22.57 -12.88
CA LEU A 101 -4.92 21.19 -12.70
C LEU A 101 -5.11 20.68 -11.26
N ARG A 102 -5.99 21.31 -10.49
CA ARG A 102 -6.25 20.97 -9.10
C ARG A 102 -7.15 19.75 -9.00
N HIS A 103 -6.81 18.82 -8.11
CA HIS A 103 -7.73 17.75 -7.73
C HIS A 103 -8.85 18.29 -6.86
N ALA A 104 -10.08 17.91 -7.17
CA ALA A 104 -11.26 18.26 -6.41
C ALA A 104 -12.23 17.07 -6.35
N SER A 105 -13.18 17.14 -5.43
CA SER A 105 -14.29 16.18 -5.35
C SER A 105 -15.61 16.94 -5.36
N VAL A 106 -16.56 16.44 -6.12
CA VAL A 106 -17.88 17.07 -6.26
C VAL A 106 -18.70 16.80 -5.00
N ARG A 107 -19.14 17.86 -4.34
CA ARG A 107 -20.05 17.77 -3.19
C ARG A 107 -21.50 17.64 -3.65
N VAL A 108 -21.91 18.45 -4.62
CA VAL A 108 -23.26 18.46 -5.19
C VAL A 108 -23.24 19.05 -6.59
N VAL A 109 -24.19 18.64 -7.44
CA VAL A 109 -24.43 19.26 -8.74
C VAL A 109 -25.70 20.10 -8.69
N LYS A 110 -25.64 21.29 -9.26
CA LYS A 110 -26.75 22.23 -9.41
C LYS A 110 -27.10 22.39 -10.87
N PHE A 111 -28.40 22.41 -11.15
CA PHE A 111 -28.98 22.56 -12.48
C PHE A 111 -29.70 23.91 -12.58
N GLY A 112 -29.82 24.46 -13.79
CA GLY A 112 -30.58 25.69 -14.05
C GLY A 112 -29.94 26.97 -13.51
N LEU A 113 -28.65 26.96 -13.17
CA LEU A 113 -27.93 28.18 -12.80
C LEU A 113 -27.63 29.04 -14.03
N GLN A 114 -27.86 30.34 -13.92
CA GLN A 114 -27.50 31.30 -14.97
C GLN A 114 -26.03 31.69 -14.84
N PRO A 115 -25.19 31.55 -15.89
CA PRO A 115 -23.75 31.80 -15.83
C PRO A 115 -23.35 33.17 -15.24
N GLU A 116 -24.20 34.18 -15.43
CA GLU A 116 -23.97 35.56 -15.00
C GLU A 116 -24.20 35.76 -13.49
N THR A 117 -24.94 34.84 -12.87
CA THR A 117 -25.32 34.90 -11.44
C THR A 117 -24.42 34.05 -10.56
N VAL A 118 -23.55 33.22 -11.16
CA VAL A 118 -22.70 32.28 -10.45
C VAL A 118 -21.33 32.90 -10.21
N GLN A 119 -20.93 32.98 -8.94
CA GLN A 119 -19.56 33.34 -8.58
C GLN A 119 -18.64 32.13 -8.83
N LEU A 120 -18.12 32.04 -10.06
CA LEU A 120 -17.18 30.98 -10.46
C LEU A 120 -15.86 31.07 -9.69
N GLU A 121 -15.17 29.92 -9.62
CA GLU A 121 -13.78 29.89 -9.16
C GLU A 121 -12.92 30.93 -9.91
N PRO A 122 -12.05 31.71 -9.24
CA PRO A 122 -11.35 32.84 -9.85
C PRO A 122 -10.60 32.52 -11.15
N HIS A 123 -10.03 31.33 -11.25
CA HIS A 123 -9.28 30.88 -12.43
C HIS A 123 -10.16 30.59 -13.66
N LEU A 124 -11.48 30.48 -13.48
CA LEU A 124 -12.43 30.26 -14.58
C LEU A 124 -12.97 31.56 -15.19
N LYS A 125 -12.68 32.71 -14.58
CA LYS A 125 -13.10 34.02 -15.12
C LYS A 125 -12.59 34.26 -16.54
N ALA A 126 -11.38 33.80 -16.84
CA ALA A 126 -10.77 33.95 -18.15
C ALA A 126 -11.50 33.17 -19.26
N VAL A 127 -12.25 32.12 -18.90
CA VAL A 127 -12.98 31.25 -19.84
C VAL A 127 -14.49 31.37 -19.68
N GLN A 128 -14.98 32.39 -18.97
CA GLN A 128 -16.41 32.55 -18.68
C GLN A 128 -17.26 32.71 -19.95
N GLY A 129 -16.70 33.34 -21.00
CA GLY A 129 -17.36 33.47 -22.30
C GLY A 129 -17.54 32.16 -23.06
N ASP A 130 -16.72 31.15 -22.77
CA ASP A 130 -16.73 29.83 -23.42
C ASP A 130 -17.54 28.79 -22.63
N ILE A 131 -18.26 29.22 -21.60
CA ILE A 131 -19.11 28.33 -20.79
C ILE A 131 -20.39 28.00 -21.57
N VAL A 132 -20.58 26.71 -21.86
CA VAL A 132 -21.80 26.18 -22.49
C VAL A 132 -23.01 26.62 -21.68
N ARG A 133 -23.92 27.36 -22.31
CA ARG A 133 -25.13 27.88 -21.67
C ARG A 133 -26.05 26.74 -21.24
N GLY A 134 -26.65 26.89 -20.05
CA GLY A 134 -27.60 25.91 -19.50
C GLY A 134 -26.98 24.61 -18.98
N GLN A 135 -25.65 24.49 -18.99
CA GLN A 135 -25.00 23.32 -18.39
C GLN A 135 -25.18 23.27 -16.86
N PRO A 136 -25.09 22.08 -16.24
CA PRO A 136 -25.02 21.98 -14.79
C PRO A 136 -23.68 22.48 -14.24
N TYR A 137 -23.65 22.78 -12.94
CA TYR A 137 -22.43 23.19 -12.22
C TYR A 137 -22.19 22.28 -11.03
N ALA A 138 -20.92 21.96 -10.77
CA ALA A 138 -20.50 21.31 -9.55
C ALA A 138 -20.19 22.35 -8.47
N ILE A 139 -20.66 22.09 -7.27
CA ILE A 139 -20.12 22.67 -6.04
C ILE A 139 -19.13 21.66 -5.50
N LEU A 140 -17.88 22.07 -5.35
CA LEU A 140 -16.80 21.22 -4.84
C LEU A 140 -16.78 21.22 -3.30
N HIS A 141 -16.02 20.31 -2.70
CA HIS A 141 -15.93 20.20 -1.24
C HIS A 141 -15.34 21.42 -0.54
N ASP A 142 -14.51 22.20 -1.23
CA ASP A 142 -13.99 23.50 -0.79
C ASP A 142 -14.95 24.66 -1.06
N HIS A 143 -16.18 24.36 -1.48
CA HIS A 143 -17.25 25.31 -1.82
C HIS A 143 -17.02 26.13 -3.09
N SER A 144 -15.97 25.84 -3.87
CA SER A 144 -15.82 26.44 -5.20
C SER A 144 -16.90 25.94 -6.17
N ILE A 145 -17.33 26.82 -7.08
CA ILE A 145 -18.35 26.52 -8.09
C ILE A 145 -17.68 26.45 -9.46
N VAL A 146 -17.84 25.32 -10.13
CA VAL A 146 -17.13 24.97 -11.37
C VAL A 146 -18.14 24.39 -12.37
N PRO A 147 -18.17 24.84 -13.64
CA PRO A 147 -19.01 24.25 -14.67
C PRO A 147 -18.54 22.83 -14.97
N LEU A 148 -19.44 21.89 -15.27
CA LEU A 148 -19.04 20.49 -15.50
C LEU A 148 -18.07 20.33 -16.69
N GLN A 149 -18.09 21.26 -17.65
CA GLN A 149 -17.12 21.28 -18.77
C GLN A 149 -15.66 21.46 -18.32
N ALA A 150 -15.43 22.02 -17.12
CA ALA A 150 -14.08 22.25 -16.60
C ALA A 150 -13.58 21.10 -15.71
N LEU A 151 -14.40 20.07 -15.49
CA LEU A 151 -14.04 18.90 -14.69
C LEU A 151 -13.68 17.73 -15.59
N HIS A 152 -12.55 17.10 -15.31
CA HIS A 152 -12.06 15.92 -16.02
C HIS A 152 -11.88 14.77 -15.04
N CYS A 153 -12.36 13.58 -15.40
CA CYS A 153 -12.27 12.40 -14.54
C CYS A 153 -10.80 12.11 -14.18
N CYS A 154 -10.52 11.93 -12.89
CA CYS A 154 -9.20 11.53 -12.43
C CYS A 154 -8.84 10.12 -12.90
N PHE A 155 -7.54 9.79 -12.84
CA PHE A 155 -7.03 8.43 -13.04
C PHE A 155 -7.81 7.39 -12.24
N ASP A 156 -8.51 6.48 -12.95
CA ASP A 156 -9.10 5.30 -12.36
C ASP A 156 -8.10 4.13 -12.42
N PRO A 157 -7.51 3.71 -11.29
CA PRO A 157 -6.63 2.56 -11.25
C PRO A 157 -7.34 1.25 -11.59
N LYS A 158 -8.66 1.18 -11.70
CA LYS A 158 -9.37 -0.05 -12.10
C LYS A 158 -9.40 -0.22 -13.62
N MET A 159 -9.19 0.86 -14.38
CA MET A 159 -9.16 0.80 -15.84
C MET A 159 -7.78 0.37 -16.35
N ARG A 160 -7.69 -0.87 -16.83
CA ARG A 160 -6.42 -1.43 -17.35
C ARG A 160 -5.79 -0.58 -18.46
N THR A 161 -6.60 -0.03 -19.36
CA THR A 161 -6.10 0.84 -20.44
C THR A 161 -5.43 2.10 -19.90
N TRP A 162 -5.99 2.70 -18.85
CA TRP A 162 -5.38 3.85 -18.18
C TRP A 162 -4.09 3.44 -17.47
N GLN A 163 -4.08 2.29 -16.79
CA GLN A 163 -2.87 1.78 -16.15
C GLN A 163 -1.72 1.58 -17.16
N ASP A 164 -1.99 0.88 -18.26
CA ASP A 164 -0.97 0.53 -19.27
C ASP A 164 -0.34 1.81 -19.85
N VAL A 165 -1.16 2.79 -20.23
CA VAL A 165 -0.68 4.07 -20.78
C VAL A 165 0.02 4.92 -19.72
N THR A 166 -0.56 5.04 -18.52
CA THR A 166 -0.02 5.88 -17.45
C THR A 166 1.32 5.37 -16.94
N VAL A 167 1.44 4.06 -16.73
CA VAL A 167 2.70 3.43 -16.27
C VAL A 167 3.80 3.65 -17.31
N ALA A 168 3.52 3.43 -18.60
CA ALA A 168 4.51 3.65 -19.65
C ALA A 168 4.93 5.12 -19.77
N THR A 169 4.00 6.06 -19.59
CA THR A 169 4.24 7.50 -19.78
C THR A 169 4.92 8.15 -18.58
N CYS A 170 4.51 7.79 -17.36
CA CYS A 170 4.91 8.46 -16.12
C CYS A 170 6.04 7.76 -15.37
N SER A 171 6.53 6.61 -15.87
CA SER A 171 7.66 5.90 -15.27
C SER A 171 8.98 6.37 -15.88
N PHE A 172 9.79 7.03 -15.06
CA PHE A 172 11.14 7.45 -15.45
C PHE A 172 12.17 6.53 -14.81
N ILE A 173 12.97 5.86 -15.63
CA ILE A 173 14.21 5.23 -15.17
C ILE A 173 15.18 6.29 -14.61
N PRO A 174 16.09 5.92 -13.70
CA PRO A 174 16.95 6.88 -12.98
C PRO A 174 17.66 7.90 -13.87
N GLN A 175 18.35 7.45 -14.92
CA GLN A 175 19.05 8.37 -15.85
C GLN A 175 18.12 9.41 -16.47
N LYS A 176 16.93 9.00 -16.94
CA LYS A 176 15.94 9.91 -17.52
C LYS A 176 15.42 10.88 -16.47
N ARG A 177 15.20 10.43 -15.23
CA ARG A 177 14.77 11.30 -14.12
C ARG A 177 15.81 12.36 -13.82
N VAL A 178 17.09 12.00 -13.73
CA VAL A 178 18.19 12.97 -13.51
C VAL A 178 18.18 14.04 -14.59
N GLY A 179 18.06 13.67 -15.87
CA GLY A 179 17.99 14.63 -16.97
C GLY A 179 16.80 15.59 -16.85
N VAL A 180 15.61 15.08 -16.50
CA VAL A 180 14.42 15.94 -16.28
C VAL A 180 14.63 16.89 -15.10
N LEU A 181 15.15 16.39 -13.97
CA LEU A 181 15.39 17.20 -12.77
C LEU A 181 16.47 18.26 -12.98
N ALA A 182 17.50 17.98 -13.80
CA ALA A 182 18.53 18.95 -14.15
C ALA A 182 17.95 20.16 -14.91
N GLY A 183 16.96 19.93 -15.77
CA GLY A 183 16.21 21.01 -16.44
C GLY A 183 15.49 21.91 -15.44
N PHE A 184 14.78 21.32 -14.46
CA PHE A 184 14.12 22.08 -13.39
C PHE A 184 15.12 22.83 -12.50
N ARG A 185 16.22 22.19 -12.10
CA ARG A 185 17.29 22.82 -11.30
C ARG A 185 17.84 24.05 -12.02
N THR A 186 18.13 23.95 -13.32
CA THR A 186 18.66 25.08 -14.11
C THR A 186 17.67 26.24 -14.20
N ALA A 187 16.38 25.95 -14.38
CA ALA A 187 15.33 26.98 -14.38
C ALA A 187 15.19 27.66 -13.00
N LEU A 188 15.28 26.88 -11.92
CA LEU A 188 15.23 27.40 -10.55
C LEU A 188 16.46 28.22 -10.18
N GLU A 189 17.64 27.84 -10.64
CA GLU A 189 18.91 28.55 -10.38
C GLU A 189 18.84 30.00 -10.85
N GLN A 190 18.26 30.26 -12.03
CA GLN A 190 18.08 31.61 -12.56
C GLN A 190 17.18 32.47 -11.65
N GLY A 191 16.05 31.91 -11.21
CA GLY A 191 15.10 32.61 -10.34
C GLY A 191 15.64 32.82 -8.92
N LEU A 192 16.25 31.78 -8.33
CA LEU A 192 16.81 31.83 -6.97
C LEU A 192 18.07 32.69 -6.88
N GLY A 193 18.84 32.80 -7.96
CA GLY A 193 20.00 33.69 -8.04
C GLY A 193 19.63 35.16 -7.78
N MET A 194 18.42 35.59 -8.16
CA MET A 194 17.91 36.94 -7.85
C MET A 194 17.74 37.18 -6.34
N TRP A 195 17.63 36.11 -5.54
CA TRP A 195 17.50 36.15 -4.09
C TRP A 195 18.84 35.91 -3.39
N GLY A 196 19.95 35.86 -4.13
CA GLY A 196 21.28 35.53 -3.60
C GLY A 196 21.45 34.06 -3.21
N ILE A 197 20.52 33.18 -3.63
CA ILE A 197 20.57 31.75 -3.33
C ILE A 197 21.27 31.02 -4.48
N GLN A 198 22.42 30.42 -4.18
CA GLN A 198 23.15 29.60 -5.15
C GLN A 198 22.76 28.13 -5.03
N LEU A 199 22.26 27.54 -6.11
CA LEU A 199 21.97 26.11 -6.16
C LEU A 199 23.21 25.29 -6.51
N ALA A 200 23.48 24.25 -5.72
CA ALA A 200 24.50 23.25 -6.05
C ALA A 200 24.27 22.68 -7.46
N LYS A 201 25.36 22.47 -8.20
CA LYS A 201 25.34 21.91 -9.57
C LYS A 201 24.97 20.44 -9.56
N GLU A 202 25.53 19.72 -8.60
CA GLU A 202 25.35 18.28 -8.45
C GLU A 202 24.30 17.95 -7.38
N PRO A 203 23.59 16.81 -7.52
CA PRO A 203 22.73 16.29 -6.47
C PRO A 203 23.48 16.04 -5.17
N TYR A 204 22.75 16.02 -4.05
CA TYR A 204 23.31 15.66 -2.76
C TYR A 204 23.85 14.22 -2.77
N VAL A 205 25.11 14.06 -2.37
CA VAL A 205 25.77 12.76 -2.27
C VAL A 205 25.70 12.27 -0.83
N SER A 206 25.08 11.10 -0.64
CA SER A 206 25.04 10.39 0.64
C SER A 206 25.82 9.09 0.53
N LYS A 207 26.49 8.70 1.61
CA LYS A 207 27.04 7.34 1.76
C LYS A 207 25.92 6.40 2.21
N SER A 208 25.94 5.17 1.71
CA SER A 208 25.15 4.08 2.30
C SER A 208 25.74 3.70 3.65
N LEU A 209 24.90 3.52 4.66
CA LEU A 209 25.31 2.98 5.95
C LEU A 209 25.71 1.50 5.82
N ALA A 210 24.94 0.76 5.01
CA ALA A 210 25.16 -0.65 4.76
C ALA A 210 24.52 -1.07 3.42
N ILE A 211 24.96 -2.22 2.91
CA ILE A 211 24.29 -2.97 1.85
C ILE A 211 23.98 -4.34 2.44
N LEU A 212 22.71 -4.59 2.74
CA LEU A 212 22.25 -5.84 3.34
C LEU A 212 22.19 -6.94 2.27
N GLU A 213 22.71 -8.12 2.60
CA GLU A 213 22.60 -9.29 1.75
C GLU A 213 21.17 -9.83 1.74
N ALA A 214 20.80 -10.47 0.63
CA ALA A 214 19.52 -11.18 0.57
C ALA A 214 19.59 -12.42 1.48
N PRO A 215 18.54 -12.72 2.24
CA PRO A 215 18.53 -13.85 3.16
C PRO A 215 18.63 -15.18 2.40
N SER A 216 19.26 -16.16 3.04
CA SER A 216 19.41 -17.50 2.53
C SER A 216 18.07 -18.21 2.44
N LYS A 217 17.55 -18.39 1.22
CA LYS A 217 16.32 -19.17 0.96
C LYS A 217 16.66 -20.67 0.98
N GLY A 218 16.71 -21.26 2.17
CA GLY A 218 17.10 -22.67 2.39
C GLY A 218 15.97 -23.57 2.94
N LYS A 219 16.16 -24.90 2.86
CA LYS A 219 15.27 -25.92 3.46
C LYS A 219 15.36 -25.88 4.99
N TYR A 220 14.84 -24.84 5.63
CA TYR A 220 14.62 -24.86 7.07
C TYR A 220 13.64 -25.99 7.41
N GLN A 221 14.11 -26.99 8.16
CA GLN A 221 13.26 -27.99 8.81
C GLN A 221 13.15 -27.59 10.29
N PRO A 222 11.96 -27.20 10.78
CA PRO A 222 11.76 -26.95 12.20
C PRO A 222 12.14 -28.20 13.01
N GLN A 223 12.80 -28.02 14.15
CA GLN A 223 13.30 -29.13 14.99
C GLN A 223 12.18 -29.91 15.74
N SER A 224 10.91 -29.49 15.66
CA SER A 224 9.78 -30.24 16.24
C SER A 224 8.71 -30.60 15.20
N GLN A 225 8.39 -31.89 15.15
CA GLN A 225 7.29 -32.58 14.43
C GLN A 225 6.02 -31.71 14.23
N SER A 226 5.23 -31.72 13.15
CA SER A 226 5.28 -32.26 11.78
C SER A 226 4.37 -31.31 10.96
N PRO A 227 4.75 -30.77 9.78
CA PRO A 227 3.83 -29.87 9.09
C PRO A 227 2.76 -30.70 8.37
N LYS A 228 1.56 -30.76 8.97
CA LYS A 228 0.29 -31.05 8.27
C LYS A 228 0.09 -30.05 7.12
N PRO A 229 -0.73 -30.42 6.11
CA PRO A 229 -0.39 -30.17 4.71
C PRO A 229 -0.33 -28.69 4.37
N THR A 230 0.69 -28.34 3.59
CA THR A 230 0.82 -27.05 2.88
C THR A 230 -0.27 -26.78 1.85
N MET A 231 -1.24 -27.69 1.74
CA MET A 231 -2.35 -27.65 0.81
C MET A 231 -3.63 -28.04 1.55
N PRO A 232 -4.78 -27.46 1.19
CA PRO A 232 -6.08 -27.93 1.65
C PRO A 232 -6.28 -29.41 1.33
N THR A 233 -6.97 -30.12 2.22
CA THR A 233 -7.41 -31.50 2.01
C THR A 233 -8.66 -31.57 1.14
N SER A 234 -9.46 -30.50 1.13
CA SER A 234 -10.68 -30.40 0.32
C SER A 234 -10.67 -29.09 -0.47
N ILE A 235 -10.82 -29.16 -1.81
CA ILE A 235 -10.91 -27.97 -2.67
C ILE A 235 -12.15 -28.08 -3.56
N LEU A 236 -13.07 -27.12 -3.46
CA LEU A 236 -14.18 -26.99 -4.40
C LEU A 236 -13.83 -25.99 -5.51
N PHE A 237 -14.12 -26.34 -6.76
CA PHE A 237 -14.00 -25.43 -7.90
C PHE A 237 -15.39 -25.00 -8.39
N CYS A 238 -15.67 -23.71 -8.34
CA CYS A 238 -16.94 -23.13 -8.76
C CYS A 238 -16.73 -22.21 -9.96
N SER A 239 -17.36 -22.52 -11.08
CA SER A 239 -17.50 -21.57 -12.20
C SER A 239 -18.74 -20.72 -12.00
N ILE A 240 -18.59 -19.39 -11.98
CA ILE A 240 -19.69 -18.44 -11.82
C ILE A 240 -19.83 -17.66 -13.12
N ALA A 241 -20.91 -17.91 -13.87
CA ALA A 241 -21.23 -17.17 -15.08
C ALA A 241 -22.75 -17.09 -15.23
N SER A 242 -23.27 -15.87 -15.24
CA SER A 242 -24.70 -15.63 -15.48
C SER A 242 -25.07 -15.87 -16.94
N ASP A 243 -26.36 -16.04 -17.24
CA ASP A 243 -26.85 -16.17 -18.61
C ASP A 243 -26.64 -14.91 -19.47
N ARG A 244 -26.31 -13.78 -18.84
CA ARG A 244 -25.93 -12.53 -19.54
C ARG A 244 -24.45 -12.51 -19.93
N THR A 245 -23.65 -13.44 -19.42
CA THR A 245 -22.23 -13.57 -19.78
C THR A 245 -22.13 -14.03 -21.22
N GLY A 246 -21.36 -13.34 -22.05
CA GLY A 246 -21.13 -13.73 -23.44
C GLY A 246 -20.62 -15.18 -23.52
N SER A 247 -21.07 -15.92 -24.54
CA SER A 247 -20.78 -17.36 -24.69
C SER A 247 -19.29 -17.69 -24.60
N GLU A 248 -18.44 -16.90 -25.26
CA GLU A 248 -17.00 -17.10 -25.24
C GLU A 248 -16.39 -16.98 -23.83
N ASP A 249 -16.86 -16.02 -23.02
CA ASP A 249 -16.37 -15.81 -21.67
C ASP A 249 -16.94 -16.85 -20.69
N ARG A 250 -18.20 -17.25 -20.88
CA ARG A 250 -18.81 -18.38 -20.16
C ARG A 250 -18.01 -19.66 -20.37
N ASP A 251 -17.65 -19.97 -21.62
CA ASP A 251 -16.85 -21.16 -21.95
C ASP A 251 -15.44 -21.08 -21.33
N LYS A 252 -14.78 -19.91 -21.37
CA LYS A 252 -13.48 -19.71 -20.69
C LYS A 252 -13.58 -19.96 -19.19
N ILE A 253 -14.64 -19.47 -18.54
CA ILE A 253 -14.86 -19.62 -17.11
C ILE A 253 -15.05 -21.10 -16.75
N ILE A 254 -15.96 -21.81 -17.43
CA ILE A 254 -16.27 -23.22 -17.17
C ILE A 254 -15.05 -24.10 -17.44
N THR A 255 -14.42 -23.96 -18.61
CA THR A 255 -13.26 -24.78 -18.98
C THR A 255 -12.07 -24.55 -18.07
N THR A 256 -11.88 -23.31 -17.57
CA THR A 256 -10.82 -23.01 -16.59
C THR A 256 -11.09 -23.70 -15.26
N ALA A 257 -12.33 -23.68 -14.75
CA ALA A 257 -12.69 -24.35 -13.51
C ALA A 257 -12.53 -25.87 -13.61
N GLN A 258 -12.99 -26.48 -14.71
CA GLN A 258 -12.82 -27.90 -14.97
C GLN A 258 -11.35 -28.31 -15.07
N HIS A 259 -10.53 -27.51 -15.77
CA HIS A 259 -9.09 -27.77 -15.88
C HIS A 259 -8.41 -27.70 -14.51
N LEU A 260 -8.74 -26.71 -13.69
CA LEU A 260 -8.22 -26.63 -12.32
C LEU A 260 -8.66 -27.81 -11.46
N ALA A 261 -9.93 -28.20 -11.50
CA ALA A 261 -10.42 -29.37 -10.77
C ALA A 261 -9.62 -30.63 -11.13
N LYS A 262 -9.35 -30.84 -12.42
CA LYS A 262 -8.50 -31.93 -12.91
C LYS A 262 -7.06 -31.84 -12.41
N GLU A 263 -6.41 -30.68 -12.53
CA GLU A 263 -5.00 -30.48 -12.12
C GLU A 263 -4.77 -30.56 -10.60
N PHE A 264 -5.82 -30.34 -9.81
CA PHE A 264 -5.80 -30.50 -8.36
C PHE A 264 -6.39 -31.85 -7.91
N ASN A 265 -6.75 -32.75 -8.84
CA ASN A 265 -7.42 -34.02 -8.56
C ASN A 265 -8.64 -33.87 -7.63
N SER A 266 -9.38 -32.77 -7.76
CA SER A 266 -10.58 -32.54 -6.96
C SER A 266 -11.80 -33.16 -7.65
N PRO A 267 -12.61 -33.97 -6.93
CA PRO A 267 -13.88 -34.45 -7.44
C PRO A 267 -14.98 -33.36 -7.38
N TYR A 268 -14.72 -32.22 -6.74
CA TYR A 268 -15.70 -31.18 -6.48
C TYR A 268 -15.60 -30.05 -7.51
N HIS A 269 -16.49 -30.09 -8.50
CA HIS A 269 -16.66 -29.03 -9.49
C HIS A 269 -18.13 -28.68 -9.69
N ALA A 270 -18.47 -27.39 -9.66
CA ALA A 270 -19.82 -26.88 -9.80
C ALA A 270 -19.89 -25.73 -10.83
N HIS A 271 -21.01 -25.65 -11.53
CA HIS A 271 -21.39 -24.49 -12.33
C HIS A 271 -22.52 -23.73 -11.64
N CYS A 272 -22.34 -22.42 -11.46
CA CYS A 272 -23.21 -21.54 -10.71
C CYS A 272 -23.65 -20.39 -11.62
N ALA A 273 -24.96 -20.08 -11.63
CA ALA A 273 -25.48 -18.96 -12.40
C ALA A 273 -25.24 -17.61 -11.69
N SER A 274 -25.04 -17.64 -10.36
CA SER A 274 -24.81 -16.47 -9.52
C SER A 274 -23.88 -16.77 -8.33
N GLU A 275 -23.41 -15.73 -7.65
CA GLU A 275 -22.72 -15.85 -6.36
C GLU A 275 -23.59 -16.47 -5.27
N VAL A 276 -24.92 -16.28 -5.30
CA VAL A 276 -25.85 -16.90 -4.34
C VAL A 276 -25.87 -18.42 -4.52
N ASP A 277 -25.96 -18.89 -5.76
CA ASP A 277 -25.88 -20.31 -6.07
C ASP A 277 -24.51 -20.88 -5.66
N ALA A 278 -23.44 -20.10 -5.84
CA ALA A 278 -22.10 -20.51 -5.42
C ALA A 278 -22.01 -20.72 -3.90
N VAL A 279 -22.63 -19.88 -3.08
CA VAL A 279 -22.73 -20.10 -1.62
C VAL A 279 -23.48 -21.40 -1.32
N ALA A 280 -24.63 -21.63 -1.95
CA ALA A 280 -25.41 -22.85 -1.76
C ALA A 280 -24.61 -24.11 -2.14
N MET A 281 -23.84 -24.06 -3.23
CA MET A 281 -22.97 -25.16 -3.64
C MET A 281 -21.80 -25.38 -2.66
N VAL A 282 -21.22 -24.30 -2.13
CA VAL A 282 -20.20 -24.38 -1.07
C VAL A 282 -20.78 -25.09 0.16
N GLU A 283 -21.96 -24.70 0.62
CA GLU A 283 -22.61 -25.30 1.78
C GLU A 283 -22.94 -26.77 1.57
N ALA A 284 -23.52 -27.13 0.42
CA ALA A 284 -23.89 -28.51 0.12
C ALA A 284 -22.68 -29.47 0.08
N ASN A 285 -21.52 -28.99 -0.39
CA ASN A 285 -20.34 -29.81 -0.60
C ASN A 285 -19.35 -29.79 0.58
N LEU A 286 -19.17 -28.65 1.23
CA LEU A 286 -18.15 -28.46 2.25
C LEU A 286 -18.71 -28.39 3.67
N CYS A 287 -20.03 -28.16 3.84
CA CYS A 287 -20.66 -28.06 5.14
C CYS A 287 -21.60 -29.24 5.44
N ASP A 288 -21.84 -29.49 6.72
CA ASP A 288 -22.83 -30.42 7.25
C ASP A 288 -23.59 -29.74 8.40
N GLY A 289 -24.90 -29.55 8.22
CA GLY A 289 -25.73 -28.80 9.18
C GLY A 289 -25.22 -27.38 9.51
N GLY A 290 -24.62 -26.69 8.53
CA GLY A 290 -24.03 -25.36 8.71
C GLY A 290 -22.64 -25.35 9.35
N ARG A 291 -22.05 -26.52 9.67
CA ARG A 291 -20.67 -26.63 10.17
C ARG A 291 -19.74 -27.13 9.07
N LEU A 292 -18.52 -26.63 9.03
CA LEU A 292 -17.52 -27.06 8.06
C LEU A 292 -17.10 -28.52 8.30
N ARG A 293 -17.18 -29.37 7.27
CA ARG A 293 -16.80 -30.80 7.36
C ARG A 293 -15.31 -30.99 7.60
N ASP A 294 -14.50 -30.09 7.03
CA ASP A 294 -13.04 -30.13 7.06
C ASP A 294 -12.48 -28.71 7.20
N VAL A 295 -11.81 -28.45 8.33
CA VAL A 295 -11.17 -27.15 8.65
C VAL A 295 -10.06 -26.75 7.66
N ASN A 296 -9.62 -27.68 6.81
CA ASN A 296 -8.65 -27.45 5.76
C ASN A 296 -9.30 -27.39 4.37
N SER A 297 -10.48 -26.76 4.28
CA SER A 297 -11.21 -26.56 3.03
C SER A 297 -10.89 -25.23 2.34
N ALA A 298 -10.82 -25.27 1.02
CA ALA A 298 -10.72 -24.10 0.15
C ALA A 298 -11.78 -24.13 -0.94
N VAL A 299 -12.12 -22.96 -1.46
CA VAL A 299 -12.94 -22.82 -2.67
C VAL A 299 -12.26 -21.89 -3.66
N VAL A 300 -12.24 -22.30 -4.94
CA VAL A 300 -11.73 -21.50 -6.04
C VAL A 300 -12.90 -21.08 -6.93
N PHE A 301 -13.20 -19.79 -6.92
CA PHE A 301 -14.22 -19.19 -7.76
C PHE A 301 -13.59 -18.69 -9.07
N VAL A 302 -14.08 -19.20 -10.20
CA VAL A 302 -13.71 -18.73 -11.54
C VAL A 302 -14.81 -17.82 -12.07
N THR A 303 -14.52 -16.54 -12.23
CA THR A 303 -15.48 -15.51 -12.67
C THR A 303 -14.80 -14.36 -13.42
N SER A 304 -15.48 -13.74 -14.38
CA SER A 304 -15.04 -12.48 -14.99
C SER A 304 -15.19 -11.28 -14.05
N GLU A 305 -16.01 -11.40 -12.99
CA GLU A 305 -16.48 -10.31 -12.13
C GLU A 305 -15.84 -10.27 -10.73
N ARG A 306 -14.53 -10.55 -10.63
CA ARG A 306 -13.80 -10.81 -9.37
C ARG A 306 -13.84 -9.74 -8.28
N ASP A 307 -14.25 -8.51 -8.58
CA ASP A 307 -14.24 -7.39 -7.63
C ASP A 307 -15.56 -6.60 -7.64
N THR A 308 -16.66 -7.28 -8.00
CA THR A 308 -18.01 -6.74 -7.82
C THR A 308 -18.45 -6.86 -6.36
N ARG A 309 -19.50 -6.12 -5.99
CA ARG A 309 -20.12 -6.21 -4.67
C ARG A 309 -20.55 -7.65 -4.34
N ALA A 310 -21.10 -8.37 -5.32
CA ALA A 310 -21.55 -9.76 -5.15
C ALA A 310 -20.39 -10.72 -4.88
N SER A 311 -19.31 -10.64 -5.67
CA SER A 311 -18.11 -11.46 -5.44
C SER A 311 -17.40 -11.14 -4.12
N ARG A 312 -17.43 -9.88 -3.66
CA ARG A 312 -16.91 -9.50 -2.33
C ARG A 312 -17.77 -10.05 -1.17
N TRP A 313 -19.09 -10.03 -1.33
CA TRP A 313 -20.02 -10.65 -0.38
C TRP A 313 -19.79 -12.16 -0.29
N LEU A 314 -19.66 -12.84 -1.43
CA LEU A 314 -19.34 -14.28 -1.50
C LEU A 314 -18.06 -14.63 -0.72
N VAL A 315 -16.99 -13.82 -0.87
CA VAL A 315 -15.76 -13.97 -0.10
C VAL A 315 -16.04 -13.86 1.41
N GLY A 316 -16.80 -12.86 1.86
CA GLY A 316 -17.20 -12.71 3.26
C GLY A 316 -17.95 -13.93 3.80
N GLU A 317 -18.92 -14.45 3.04
CA GLU A 317 -19.70 -15.65 3.42
C GLU A 317 -18.82 -16.90 3.58
N CYS A 318 -17.83 -17.10 2.70
CA CYS A 318 -16.88 -18.20 2.85
C CYS A 318 -16.03 -18.05 4.11
N LEU A 319 -15.53 -16.85 4.40
CA LEU A 319 -14.69 -16.58 5.57
C LEU A 319 -15.45 -16.80 6.88
N ARG A 320 -16.72 -16.39 6.98
CA ARG A 320 -17.61 -16.68 8.13
C ARG A 320 -17.73 -18.17 8.43
N ARG A 321 -17.68 -19.00 7.39
CA ARG A 321 -17.77 -20.47 7.47
C ARG A 321 -16.40 -21.14 7.69
N GLY A 322 -15.32 -20.36 7.80
CA GLY A 322 -13.96 -20.88 7.94
C GLY A 322 -13.37 -21.48 6.66
N ILE A 323 -13.94 -21.15 5.50
CA ILE A 323 -13.51 -21.65 4.19
C ILE A 323 -12.60 -20.61 3.54
N LEU A 324 -11.46 -21.02 2.99
CA LEU A 324 -10.57 -20.11 2.28
C LEU A 324 -11.07 -19.85 0.84
N PRO A 325 -11.48 -18.62 0.46
CA PRO A 325 -11.88 -18.32 -0.90
C PRO A 325 -10.70 -17.81 -1.75
N VAL A 326 -10.67 -18.21 -3.02
CA VAL A 326 -9.75 -17.71 -4.04
C VAL A 326 -10.51 -17.36 -5.31
N CYS A 327 -10.59 -16.08 -5.67
CA CYS A 327 -11.28 -15.61 -6.88
C CYS A 327 -10.28 -15.39 -8.03
N ILE A 328 -10.49 -16.06 -9.16
CA ILE A 328 -9.64 -15.99 -10.36
C ILE A 328 -10.46 -15.81 -11.64
N PRO A 329 -9.87 -15.27 -12.72
CA PRO A 329 -10.58 -15.06 -13.96
C PRO A 329 -10.58 -16.33 -14.80
N GLY A 330 -11.60 -16.50 -15.64
CA GLY A 330 -11.51 -17.41 -16.78
C GLY A 330 -10.40 -16.97 -17.72
N VAL A 331 -9.59 -17.91 -18.21
CA VAL A 331 -8.48 -17.62 -19.14
C VAL A 331 -8.54 -18.50 -20.37
N ALA A 332 -7.98 -18.00 -21.46
CA ALA A 332 -7.78 -18.81 -22.67
C ALA A 332 -6.90 -20.04 -22.35
N LYS A 333 -7.18 -21.17 -23.03
CA LYS A 333 -6.51 -22.46 -22.84
C LYS A 333 -4.98 -22.39 -22.75
N ARG A 334 -4.35 -21.59 -23.61
CA ARG A 334 -2.88 -21.37 -23.64
C ARG A 334 -2.28 -20.78 -22.36
N ARG A 335 -3.09 -20.17 -21.48
CA ARG A 335 -2.64 -19.55 -20.21
C ARG A 335 -2.99 -20.39 -18.98
N GLN A 336 -3.70 -21.51 -19.16
CA GLN A 336 -4.20 -22.31 -18.04
C GLN A 336 -3.08 -22.90 -17.18
N GLY A 337 -1.99 -23.42 -17.78
CA GLY A 337 -0.87 -23.97 -17.02
C GLY A 337 -0.20 -22.96 -16.08
N LEU A 338 0.01 -21.72 -16.53
CA LEU A 338 0.53 -20.64 -15.70
C LEU A 338 -0.47 -20.26 -14.58
N LEU A 339 -1.76 -20.23 -14.90
CA LEU A 339 -2.81 -19.96 -13.91
C LEU A 339 -2.83 -21.04 -12.82
N VAL A 340 -2.76 -22.32 -13.18
CA VAL A 340 -2.70 -23.46 -12.25
C VAL A 340 -1.52 -23.31 -11.29
N ALA A 341 -0.33 -23.00 -11.82
CA ALA A 341 0.87 -22.79 -11.01
C ALA A 341 0.68 -21.62 -10.02
N ASN A 342 0.10 -20.50 -10.47
CA ASN A 342 -0.17 -19.34 -9.63
C ASN A 342 -1.22 -19.64 -8.55
N VAL A 343 -2.30 -20.35 -8.88
CA VAL A 343 -3.34 -20.78 -7.93
C VAL A 343 -2.74 -21.70 -6.88
N ARG A 344 -1.88 -22.64 -7.28
CA ARG A 344 -1.21 -23.56 -6.35
C ARG A 344 -0.31 -22.82 -5.36
N VAL A 345 0.50 -21.86 -5.83
CA VAL A 345 1.35 -21.03 -4.97
C VAL A 345 0.50 -20.17 -4.03
N ASN A 346 -0.59 -19.60 -4.54
CA ASN A 346 -1.49 -18.74 -3.77
C ASN A 346 -2.16 -19.53 -2.63
N ILE A 347 -2.82 -20.65 -2.95
CA ILE A 347 -3.45 -21.54 -1.96
C ILE A 347 -2.41 -21.99 -0.92
N ARG A 348 -1.23 -22.45 -1.38
CA ARG A 348 -0.15 -22.88 -0.48
C ARG A 348 0.28 -21.80 0.49
N THR A 349 0.41 -20.56 0.01
CA THR A 349 0.81 -19.42 0.86
C THR A 349 -0.26 -19.09 1.89
N LYS A 350 -1.54 -19.08 1.49
CA LYS A 350 -2.68 -18.82 2.39
C LYS A 350 -2.92 -19.95 3.41
N PHE A 351 -2.53 -21.18 3.09
CA PHE A 351 -2.60 -22.33 4.01
C PHE A 351 -1.35 -22.52 4.86
N GLU A 352 -0.30 -21.75 4.61
CA GLU A 352 0.94 -21.88 5.37
C GLU A 352 0.74 -21.43 6.82
N LEU A 353 1.16 -22.29 7.75
CA LEU A 353 1.06 -22.03 9.19
C LEU A 353 2.31 -21.36 9.74
N ASP A 354 3.47 -21.58 9.10
CA ASP A 354 4.71 -20.89 9.44
C ASP A 354 4.83 -19.59 8.61
N PRO A 355 4.55 -18.40 9.20
CA PRO A 355 4.59 -17.14 8.45
C PRO A 355 5.99 -16.75 7.97
N LEU A 356 7.06 -17.41 8.39
CA LEU A 356 8.44 -17.13 7.96
C LEU A 356 9.04 -18.27 7.14
N LYS A 357 8.19 -19.17 6.63
CA LYS A 357 8.67 -20.35 5.92
C LYS A 357 9.67 -20.04 4.81
N GLY A 358 10.79 -20.76 4.86
CA GLY A 358 11.88 -20.64 3.90
C GLY A 358 12.92 -19.59 4.25
N ILE A 359 12.77 -18.87 5.38
CA ILE A 359 13.75 -17.92 5.90
C ILE A 359 13.95 -18.18 7.39
N ASN A 360 15.19 -18.50 7.78
CA ASN A 360 15.56 -18.64 9.19
C ASN A 360 15.98 -17.27 9.76
N VAL A 361 15.01 -16.51 10.25
CA VAL A 361 15.24 -15.16 10.76
C VAL A 361 16.27 -15.11 11.90
N GLY A 362 16.35 -16.14 12.75
CA GLY A 362 17.36 -16.19 13.83
C GLY A 362 18.78 -16.37 13.32
N GLN A 363 18.97 -17.04 12.18
CA GLN A 363 20.28 -17.15 11.52
C GLN A 363 20.67 -15.84 10.81
N GLU A 364 19.71 -15.19 10.16
CA GLU A 364 19.94 -13.93 9.45
C GLU A 364 20.15 -12.74 10.40
N VAL A 365 19.55 -12.80 11.59
CA VAL A 365 19.63 -11.78 12.64
C VAL A 365 19.98 -12.46 13.98
N PRO A 366 21.29 -12.73 14.25
CA PRO A 366 21.72 -13.48 15.43
C PRO A 366 21.25 -12.88 16.77
N ALA A 367 21.09 -11.56 16.85
CA ALA A 367 20.63 -10.85 18.05
C ALA A 367 19.23 -11.30 18.54
N ILE A 368 18.43 -11.92 17.68
CA ILE A 368 17.09 -12.40 18.02
C ILE A 368 16.95 -13.94 17.99
N ALA A 369 18.03 -14.68 17.73
CA ALA A 369 17.99 -16.13 17.54
C ALA A 369 17.37 -16.90 18.73
N ASN A 370 17.63 -16.43 19.95
CA ASN A 370 17.15 -17.05 21.20
C ASN A 370 16.05 -16.21 21.89
N LYS A 371 15.48 -15.22 21.20
CA LYS A 371 14.46 -14.32 21.73
C LYS A 371 13.08 -14.67 21.19
N CYS A 372 12.05 -14.35 21.94
CA CYS A 372 10.66 -14.32 21.47
C CYS A 372 10.33 -12.91 21.00
N VAL A 373 10.35 -12.70 19.69
CA VAL A 373 10.20 -11.37 19.06
C VAL A 373 8.87 -11.28 18.34
N LEU A 374 8.08 -10.25 18.66
CA LEU A 374 6.83 -9.95 17.98
C LEU A 374 6.99 -8.73 17.06
N SER A 375 6.96 -8.96 15.76
CA SER A 375 6.95 -7.87 14.76
C SER A 375 5.51 -7.55 14.36
N VAL A 376 5.05 -6.33 14.64
CA VAL A 376 3.66 -5.89 14.40
C VAL A 376 3.61 -4.85 13.29
N GLY A 377 2.87 -5.15 12.24
CA GLY A 377 2.56 -4.22 11.15
C GLY A 377 1.18 -3.63 11.34
N ILE A 378 1.05 -2.32 11.15
CA ILE A 378 -0.22 -1.60 11.31
C ILE A 378 -0.44 -0.73 10.08
N ASP A 379 -1.64 -0.74 9.52
CA ASP A 379 -2.04 0.14 8.42
C ASP A 379 -3.48 0.63 8.63
N CYS A 380 -3.76 1.88 8.27
CA CYS A 380 -5.09 2.49 8.36
C CYS A 380 -5.40 3.22 7.05
N CYS A 381 -6.51 2.83 6.43
CA CYS A 381 -7.02 3.38 5.19
C CYS A 381 -8.28 4.20 5.44
N ASN A 382 -8.21 5.50 5.15
CA ASN A 382 -9.36 6.39 5.21
C ASN A 382 -10.14 6.34 3.90
N ASN A 383 -11.47 6.20 3.98
CA ASN A 383 -12.39 6.29 2.86
C ASN A 383 -13.55 7.26 3.17
N PRO A 384 -14.46 7.53 2.20
CA PRO A 384 -15.57 8.43 2.44
C PRO A 384 -16.54 7.97 3.56
N SER A 385 -16.59 6.67 3.86
CA SER A 385 -17.53 6.07 4.82
C SER A 385 -16.91 5.73 6.19
N GLY A 386 -15.64 6.10 6.41
CA GLY A 386 -14.93 5.90 7.67
C GLY A 386 -13.45 5.57 7.46
N THR A 387 -12.89 4.83 8.41
CA THR A 387 -11.51 4.35 8.39
C THR A 387 -11.53 2.83 8.58
N ILE A 388 -10.78 2.11 7.76
CA ILE A 388 -10.53 0.68 7.94
C ILE A 388 -9.08 0.52 8.40
N GLY A 389 -8.88 -0.08 9.57
CA GLY A 389 -7.56 -0.38 10.09
C GLY A 389 -7.31 -1.88 10.13
N ALA A 390 -6.03 -2.25 10.07
CA ALA A 390 -5.57 -3.61 10.21
C ALA A 390 -4.25 -3.68 10.98
N ALA A 391 -4.11 -4.71 11.80
CA ALA A 391 -2.88 -5.02 12.54
C ALA A 391 -2.54 -6.49 12.37
N VAL A 392 -1.26 -6.78 12.08
CA VAL A 392 -0.75 -8.13 11.90
C VAL A 392 0.53 -8.30 12.70
N GLY A 393 0.52 -9.24 13.65
CA GLY A 393 1.68 -9.65 14.43
C GLY A 393 2.30 -10.93 13.88
N VAL A 394 3.62 -10.93 13.70
CA VAL A 394 4.42 -12.12 13.40
C VAL A 394 5.31 -12.39 14.61
N LEU A 395 5.02 -13.48 15.32
CA LEU A 395 5.79 -13.93 16.46
C LEU A 395 6.85 -14.93 15.99
N THR A 396 8.11 -14.59 16.23
CA THR A 396 9.28 -15.46 16.01
C THR A 396 9.76 -15.97 17.35
N THR A 397 9.85 -17.29 17.51
CA THR A 397 10.40 -17.94 18.71
C THR A 397 11.38 -19.03 18.32
N PRO A 398 12.26 -19.48 19.23
CA PRO A 398 13.12 -20.63 18.98
C PRO A 398 12.35 -21.92 18.63
N GLN A 399 11.09 -22.03 19.09
CA GLN A 399 10.25 -23.22 18.89
C GLN A 399 9.39 -23.15 17.62
N GLY A 400 9.31 -21.99 16.97
CA GLY A 400 8.51 -21.81 15.75
C GLY A 400 7.87 -20.43 15.65
N ASN A 401 7.23 -20.20 14.51
CA ASN A 401 6.65 -18.89 14.19
C ASN A 401 5.13 -18.96 14.16
N LYS A 402 4.47 -17.85 14.53
CA LYS A 402 3.01 -17.72 14.50
C LYS A 402 2.60 -16.37 13.96
N ILE A 403 1.41 -16.30 13.37
CA ILE A 403 0.81 -15.06 12.89
C ILE A 403 -0.51 -14.78 13.62
N PHE A 404 -0.74 -13.51 13.92
CA PHE A 404 -1.97 -12.99 14.50
C PHE A 404 -2.44 -11.84 13.63
N SER A 405 -3.74 -11.77 13.38
CA SER A 405 -4.31 -10.72 12.54
C SER A 405 -5.62 -10.21 13.09
N THR A 406 -5.86 -8.92 12.94
CA THR A 406 -7.13 -8.26 13.26
C THR A 406 -7.37 -7.10 12.29
N PHE A 407 -8.63 -6.80 12.04
CA PHE A 407 -9.05 -5.60 11.32
C PHE A 407 -10.26 -4.98 12.02
N TRP A 408 -10.45 -3.69 11.82
CA TRP A 408 -11.55 -2.94 12.42
C TRP A 408 -12.04 -1.85 11.48
N ARG A 409 -13.28 -1.41 11.70
CA ARG A 409 -13.88 -0.25 11.07
C ARG A 409 -14.13 0.80 12.12
N ASN A 410 -13.73 2.03 11.82
CA ASN A 410 -14.13 3.19 12.58
C ASN A 410 -15.02 4.08 11.70
N THR A 411 -16.25 4.33 12.13
CA THR A 411 -17.19 5.24 11.45
C THR A 411 -17.04 6.68 11.90
N VAL A 412 -16.37 6.93 13.03
CA VAL A 412 -16.18 8.26 13.61
C VAL A 412 -14.72 8.68 13.45
N ARG A 413 -14.46 9.64 12.56
CA ARG A 413 -13.13 10.22 12.39
C ARG A 413 -12.61 10.84 13.69
N GLY A 414 -11.31 10.72 13.94
CA GLY A 414 -10.63 11.26 15.12
C GLY A 414 -10.51 10.28 16.30
N ARG A 415 -11.05 9.06 16.19
CA ARG A 415 -10.90 7.99 17.20
C ARG A 415 -9.95 6.86 16.78
N GLU A 416 -9.21 7.07 15.70
CA GLU A 416 -8.30 6.05 15.14
C GLU A 416 -7.21 5.65 16.14
N VAL A 417 -6.69 6.62 16.91
CA VAL A 417 -5.59 6.42 17.86
C VAL A 417 -5.93 5.39 18.94
N GLU A 418 -7.11 5.52 19.56
CA GLU A 418 -7.55 4.60 20.61
C GLU A 418 -7.76 3.19 20.08
N GLN A 419 -8.36 3.09 18.89
CA GLN A 419 -8.61 1.83 18.22
C GLN A 419 -7.30 1.12 17.83
N VAL A 420 -6.30 1.82 17.31
CA VAL A 420 -5.00 1.20 17.01
C VAL A 420 -4.37 0.62 18.28
N ALA A 421 -4.38 1.37 19.39
CA ALA A 421 -3.80 0.89 20.64
C ALA A 421 -4.57 -0.29 21.26
N GLU A 422 -5.88 -0.34 21.10
CA GLU A 422 -6.73 -1.47 21.49
C GLU A 422 -6.39 -2.73 20.70
N GLN A 423 -6.35 -2.61 19.37
CA GLN A 423 -6.08 -3.73 18.45
C GLN A 423 -4.63 -4.23 18.58
N PHE A 424 -3.68 -3.34 18.83
CA PHE A 424 -2.32 -3.72 19.23
C PHE A 424 -2.32 -4.52 20.54
N GLY A 425 -3.08 -4.09 21.55
CA GLY A 425 -3.24 -4.82 22.80
C GLY A 425 -3.79 -6.23 22.60
N PHE A 426 -4.76 -6.40 21.69
CA PHE A 426 -5.26 -7.73 21.30
C PHE A 426 -4.15 -8.62 20.71
N ILE A 427 -3.34 -8.09 19.79
CA ILE A 427 -2.21 -8.83 19.19
C ILE A 427 -1.20 -9.27 20.27
N ILE A 428 -0.87 -8.38 21.21
CA ILE A 428 0.02 -8.70 22.34
C ILE A 428 -0.56 -9.84 23.19
N GLN A 429 -1.84 -9.77 23.55
CA GLN A 429 -2.50 -10.80 24.34
C GLN A 429 -2.48 -12.17 23.64
N GLN A 430 -2.73 -12.21 22.33
CA GLN A 430 -2.68 -13.47 21.56
C GLN A 430 -1.26 -14.03 21.46
N ALA A 431 -0.26 -13.17 21.29
CA ALA A 431 1.14 -13.58 21.30
C ALA A 431 1.56 -14.14 22.67
N MET A 432 1.14 -13.49 23.77
CA MET A 432 1.42 -13.94 25.14
C MET A 432 0.78 -15.27 25.51
N LYS A 433 -0.38 -15.61 24.93
CA LYS A 433 -0.97 -16.95 25.07
C LYS A 433 -0.10 -18.04 24.42
N SER A 434 0.75 -17.66 23.46
CA SER A 434 1.60 -18.60 22.73
C SER A 434 3.03 -18.71 23.28
N SER A 435 3.61 -17.62 23.77
CA SER A 435 4.95 -17.57 24.34
C SER A 435 5.15 -16.31 25.19
N ARG A 436 6.24 -16.23 25.94
CA ARG A 436 6.73 -14.96 26.51
C ARG A 436 7.12 -13.98 25.39
N LEU A 437 7.23 -12.70 25.71
CA LEU A 437 7.73 -11.67 24.78
C LEU A 437 9.00 -11.05 25.35
N ASP A 438 10.06 -11.07 24.55
CA ASP A 438 11.33 -10.42 24.87
C ASP A 438 11.44 -9.07 24.16
N GLU A 439 10.95 -9.00 22.91
CA GLU A 439 11.00 -7.81 22.06
C GLU A 439 9.70 -7.62 21.29
N VAL A 440 9.25 -6.37 21.18
CA VAL A 440 8.16 -5.95 20.30
C VAL A 440 8.67 -4.88 19.33
N ILE A 441 8.50 -5.13 18.04
CA ILE A 441 8.90 -4.23 16.96
C ILE A 441 7.65 -3.78 16.23
N VAL A 442 7.31 -2.50 16.33
CA VAL A 442 6.14 -1.91 15.66
C VAL A 442 6.58 -1.22 14.36
N LEU A 443 5.90 -1.58 13.27
CA LEU A 443 6.13 -1.13 11.90
C LEU A 443 4.84 -0.56 11.32
N GLN A 444 4.53 0.69 11.67
CA GLN A 444 3.27 1.35 11.33
C GLN A 444 3.35 2.14 10.03
N ASP A 445 2.53 1.81 9.03
CA ASP A 445 2.45 2.59 7.79
C ASP A 445 1.78 3.95 8.04
N GLY A 446 2.38 5.03 7.52
CA GLY A 446 1.92 6.40 7.74
C GLY A 446 2.80 7.17 8.72
N ASN A 447 2.32 8.33 9.19
CA ASN A 447 3.08 9.25 10.07
C ASN A 447 2.31 9.59 11.35
N VAL A 448 1.68 8.57 11.94
CA VAL A 448 0.93 8.72 13.20
C VAL A 448 1.71 7.97 14.28
N PHE A 449 2.22 8.70 15.27
CA PHE A 449 2.99 8.14 16.38
C PHE A 449 2.42 8.53 17.75
N SER A 450 1.33 9.31 17.79
CA SER A 450 0.63 9.68 19.03
C SER A 450 0.14 8.46 19.84
N GLU A 451 -0.04 7.32 19.17
CA GLU A 451 -0.48 6.03 19.73
C GLU A 451 0.61 5.37 20.60
N LEU A 452 1.88 5.71 20.38
CA LEU A 452 3.04 5.08 21.01
C LEU A 452 2.93 5.01 22.53
N GLN A 453 2.51 6.09 23.19
CA GLN A 453 2.42 6.12 24.65
C GLN A 453 1.37 5.15 25.20
N THR A 454 0.24 5.00 24.50
CA THR A 454 -0.80 4.05 24.89
C THR A 454 -0.39 2.62 24.55
N MET A 455 0.28 2.40 23.41
CA MET A 455 0.81 1.10 23.02
C MET A 455 1.90 0.60 23.97
N LYS A 456 2.83 1.48 24.40
CA LYS A 456 3.86 1.15 25.40
C LYS A 456 3.27 0.56 26.68
N LYS A 457 2.13 1.09 27.15
CA LYS A 457 1.41 0.57 28.34
C LYS A 457 0.83 -0.84 28.15
N ARG A 458 0.70 -1.32 26.90
CA ARG A 458 0.22 -2.67 26.58
C ARG A 458 1.38 -3.68 26.48
N VAL A 459 2.63 -3.22 26.37
CA VAL A 459 3.80 -4.09 26.30
C VAL A 459 4.08 -4.68 27.68
N PRO A 460 4.39 -5.99 27.78
CA PRO A 460 4.70 -6.61 29.07
C PRO A 460 5.91 -5.97 29.77
N VAL A 461 5.90 -5.97 31.10
CA VAL A 461 7.04 -5.48 31.89
C VAL A 461 8.28 -6.31 31.57
N GLY A 462 9.41 -5.64 31.33
CA GLY A 462 10.68 -6.28 30.96
C GLY A 462 10.82 -6.64 29.48
N CYS A 463 9.81 -6.37 28.65
CA CYS A 463 9.88 -6.55 27.20
C CYS A 463 10.32 -5.25 26.51
N GLY A 464 11.32 -5.37 25.63
CA GLY A 464 11.80 -4.27 24.81
C GLY A 464 10.77 -3.80 23.78
N ILE A 465 10.77 -2.50 23.45
CA ILE A 465 9.91 -1.94 22.40
C ILE A 465 10.70 -1.04 21.47
N THR A 466 10.70 -1.39 20.19
CA THR A 466 11.10 -0.51 19.09
C THR A 466 9.87 -0.09 18.31
N PHE A 467 9.66 1.21 18.10
CA PHE A 467 8.53 1.73 17.34
C PHE A 467 9.01 2.60 16.19
N MET A 468 8.54 2.27 14.99
CA MET A 468 8.84 3.03 13.78
C MET A 468 7.59 3.28 12.93
N CYS A 469 7.56 4.47 12.34
CA CYS A 469 6.66 4.81 11.26
C CYS A 469 7.33 4.52 9.90
N LEU A 470 6.61 3.88 8.98
CA LEU A 470 7.06 3.53 7.65
C LEU A 470 6.42 4.46 6.62
N HIS A 471 7.23 5.18 5.86
CA HIS A 471 6.75 6.04 4.78
C HIS A 471 7.10 5.44 3.42
N LYS A 472 6.12 4.78 2.79
CA LYS A 472 6.27 4.26 1.42
C LYS A 472 6.08 5.33 0.33
N ARG A 473 5.50 6.49 0.66
CA ARG A 473 5.17 7.59 -0.26
C ARG A 473 6.11 8.78 -0.06
N THR A 474 7.42 8.55 -0.13
CA THR A 474 8.45 9.59 -0.02
C THR A 474 8.63 10.32 -1.35
N ASN A 475 9.05 11.58 -1.30
CA ASN A 475 9.52 12.37 -2.46
C ASN A 475 11.05 12.32 -2.63
N ILE A 476 11.77 11.61 -1.76
CA ILE A 476 13.21 11.40 -1.89
C ILE A 476 13.48 10.17 -2.76
N ARG A 477 14.46 10.28 -3.67
CA ARG A 477 14.91 9.22 -4.56
C ARG A 477 16.39 8.99 -4.35
N PHE A 478 16.78 7.74 -4.21
CA PHE A 478 18.18 7.35 -4.11
C PHE A 478 18.59 6.63 -5.38
N MET A 479 19.70 7.09 -5.97
CA MET A 479 20.25 6.58 -7.21
C MET A 479 21.72 6.28 -6.99
N HIS A 480 22.18 5.16 -7.54
CA HIS A 480 23.60 4.85 -7.58
C HIS A 480 24.21 5.56 -8.80
N HIS A 481 25.24 6.37 -8.57
CA HIS A 481 25.99 7.02 -9.63
C HIS A 481 27.30 6.27 -9.86
N SER A 482 27.45 5.64 -11.03
CA SER A 482 28.72 5.04 -11.43
C SER A 482 29.60 6.13 -12.06
N THR A 483 30.69 6.49 -11.39
CA THR A 483 31.69 7.46 -11.88
C THR A 483 32.26 7.05 -13.24
N ASP A 484 32.44 5.75 -13.45
CA ASP A 484 33.10 5.22 -14.66
C ASP A 484 32.20 5.27 -15.90
N LYS A 485 30.87 5.28 -15.72
CA LYS A 485 29.91 5.22 -16.82
C LYS A 485 29.07 6.48 -16.97
N ASN A 486 29.11 7.40 -15.99
CA ASN A 486 28.23 8.57 -15.92
C ASN A 486 26.73 8.19 -16.09
N VAL A 487 26.36 7.01 -15.57
CA VAL A 487 24.99 6.48 -15.61
C VAL A 487 24.45 6.40 -14.20
N ALA A 488 23.27 7.01 -14.00
CA ALA A 488 22.45 6.83 -12.82
C ALA A 488 21.62 5.55 -12.94
N ALA A 489 21.72 4.70 -11.92
CA ALA A 489 20.95 3.48 -11.76
C ALA A 489 20.15 3.53 -10.44
N ASN A 490 19.23 2.59 -10.26
CA ASN A 490 18.53 2.47 -8.98
C ASN A 490 19.53 2.06 -7.90
N ALA A 491 19.30 2.53 -6.67
CA ALA A 491 20.03 2.00 -5.52
C ALA A 491 19.87 0.48 -5.44
N THR A 492 20.96 -0.21 -5.10
CA THR A 492 21.00 -1.67 -4.99
C THR A 492 20.01 -2.14 -3.93
N ARG A 493 19.39 -3.29 -4.15
CA ARG A 493 18.59 -3.96 -3.12
C ARG A 493 19.42 -4.16 -1.85
N GLY A 494 18.85 -3.87 -0.69
CA GLY A 494 19.52 -3.95 0.61
C GLY A 494 20.23 -2.67 1.03
N THR A 495 20.28 -1.64 0.19
CA THR A 495 20.91 -0.36 0.55
C THR A 495 20.18 0.30 1.72
N VAL A 496 20.92 0.63 2.77
CA VAL A 496 20.49 1.42 3.93
C VAL A 496 21.14 2.79 3.87
N ILE A 497 20.36 3.85 4.08
CA ILE A 497 20.84 5.24 4.01
C ILE A 497 20.31 5.98 5.24
N GLN A 498 21.16 6.76 5.89
CA GLN A 498 20.76 7.58 7.03
C GLN A 498 19.71 8.60 6.58
N SER A 499 18.61 8.75 7.33
CA SER A 499 17.71 9.88 7.11
C SER A 499 18.36 11.12 7.71
N HIS A 500 18.81 12.01 6.83
CA HIS A 500 19.31 13.35 7.19
C HIS A 500 18.17 14.38 7.18
N THR A 501 16.91 13.93 7.13
CA THR A 501 15.77 14.85 7.27
C THR A 501 15.76 15.40 8.70
N PRO A 502 15.79 16.72 8.89
CA PRO A 502 15.64 17.31 10.21
C PRO A 502 14.34 16.81 10.84
N SER A 503 14.43 16.28 12.06
CA SER A 503 13.26 16.11 12.91
C SER A 503 12.64 17.50 13.12
N PRO A 504 11.30 17.65 13.15
CA PRO A 504 10.69 18.90 13.56
C PRO A 504 11.35 19.37 14.85
N LEU A 505 11.79 20.63 14.91
CA LEU A 505 12.57 21.26 16.00
C LEU A 505 11.98 21.05 17.42
N LEU A 506 10.77 20.51 17.52
CA LEU A 506 10.04 20.22 18.74
C LEU A 506 10.30 18.80 19.31
N PHE A 507 10.97 17.91 18.56
CA PHE A 507 11.25 16.54 19.00
C PHE A 507 12.73 16.20 18.82
N LYS A 508 13.46 16.03 19.94
CA LYS A 508 14.79 15.40 19.92
C LYS A 508 14.65 14.00 19.29
N PRO A 509 15.38 13.68 18.20
CA PRO A 509 15.42 12.33 17.69
C PRO A 509 15.96 11.40 18.77
N LEU A 510 15.20 10.38 19.16
CA LEU A 510 15.63 9.37 20.12
C LEU A 510 16.67 8.42 19.51
N ALA A 511 16.67 8.26 18.18
CA ALA A 511 17.57 7.39 17.43
C ALA A 511 17.59 7.77 15.93
N PRO A 512 18.63 7.34 15.19
CA PRO A 512 18.76 7.66 13.77
C PRO A 512 17.70 6.94 12.90
N SER A 513 16.80 7.73 12.30
CA SER A 513 15.89 7.29 11.24
C SER A 513 16.64 6.93 9.96
N PHE A 514 16.08 6.08 9.10
CA PHE A 514 16.79 5.58 7.91
C PHE A 514 15.87 5.31 6.72
N TYR A 515 16.46 5.23 5.53
CA TYR A 515 15.82 4.72 4.32
C TYR A 515 16.34 3.31 4.02
N LEU A 516 15.44 2.42 3.58
CA LEU A 516 15.79 1.06 3.16
C LEU A 516 15.22 0.76 1.77
N GLN A 517 16.09 0.30 0.86
CA GLN A 517 15.74 -0.17 -0.48
C GLN A 517 15.60 -1.70 -0.50
N SER A 518 14.47 -2.24 -0.03
CA SER A 518 14.28 -3.71 0.05
C SER A 518 14.01 -4.41 -1.28
N HIS A 519 13.58 -3.71 -2.33
CA HIS A 519 13.07 -4.31 -3.56
C HIS A 519 13.87 -3.88 -4.79
N GLU A 520 13.62 -4.52 -5.92
CA GLU A 520 14.11 -4.07 -7.22
C GLU A 520 13.00 -3.34 -7.98
N CYS A 521 13.36 -2.31 -8.75
CA CYS A 521 12.43 -1.59 -9.61
C CYS A 521 12.98 -1.52 -11.04
N PRO A 522 12.61 -2.46 -11.93
CA PRO A 522 13.14 -2.47 -13.29
C PRO A 522 12.49 -1.43 -14.22
N MET A 523 11.28 -0.96 -13.88
CA MET A 523 10.46 -0.14 -14.78
C MET A 523 10.50 1.37 -14.49
N SER A 524 11.09 1.79 -13.37
CA SER A 524 11.10 3.20 -12.94
C SER A 524 12.22 3.47 -11.93
N THR A 525 12.29 4.70 -11.42
CA THR A 525 13.15 5.06 -10.29
C THR A 525 12.51 4.52 -9.02
N ALA A 526 13.27 3.71 -8.28
CA ALA A 526 12.81 3.07 -7.06
C ALA A 526 12.47 4.10 -5.97
N ARG A 527 11.51 3.73 -5.13
CA ARG A 527 11.13 4.51 -3.96
C ARG A 527 11.53 3.75 -2.70
N CYS A 528 12.63 4.16 -2.07
CA CYS A 528 13.02 3.64 -0.76
C CYS A 528 11.91 3.93 0.27
N VAL A 529 11.78 3.05 1.25
CA VAL A 529 10.88 3.26 2.39
C VAL A 529 11.67 4.00 3.45
N GLU A 530 11.12 5.08 3.99
CA GLU A 530 11.67 5.75 5.18
C GLU A 530 11.12 5.07 6.43
N TYR A 531 12.00 4.85 7.41
CA TYR A 531 11.70 4.34 8.73
C TYR A 531 12.03 5.45 9.73
N THR A 532 10.99 6.10 10.24
CA THR A 532 11.10 7.14 11.26
C THR A 532 11.05 6.48 12.63
N VAL A 533 12.14 6.57 13.39
CA VAL A 533 12.28 5.87 14.68
C VAL A 533 11.79 6.78 15.81
N HIS A 534 10.80 6.31 16.58
CA HIS A 534 10.24 7.05 17.72
C HIS A 534 10.51 6.40 19.08
N ALA A 535 10.89 5.12 19.10
CA ALA A 535 11.37 4.42 20.29
C ALA A 535 12.30 3.29 19.88
N VAL A 536 13.30 3.01 20.71
CA VAL A 536 14.27 1.93 20.50
C VAL A 536 14.32 1.08 21.77
N SER A 537 14.41 -0.23 21.59
CA SER A 537 14.64 -1.15 22.69
C SER A 537 16.07 -1.02 23.20
N GLU A 538 16.27 -1.13 24.50
CA GLU A 538 17.61 -1.22 25.10
C GLU A 538 18.33 -2.53 24.75
N SER A 539 17.59 -3.56 24.29
CA SER A 539 18.14 -4.90 24.04
C SER A 539 18.24 -5.26 22.54
N LEU A 540 17.81 -4.37 21.64
CA LEU A 540 17.86 -4.60 20.19
C LEU A 540 18.20 -3.31 19.43
N ASP A 541 19.35 -3.32 18.75
CA ASP A 541 19.86 -2.17 18.03
C ASP A 541 19.18 -1.97 16.66
N ILE A 542 19.21 -0.72 16.18
CA ILE A 542 18.64 -0.34 14.88
C ILE A 542 19.20 -1.15 13.69
N PRO A 543 20.50 -1.49 13.59
CA PRO A 543 21.01 -2.32 12.50
C PRO A 543 20.40 -3.73 12.46
N ASP A 544 20.07 -4.32 13.60
CA ASP A 544 19.40 -5.62 13.65
C ASP A 544 17.95 -5.51 13.17
N VAL A 545 17.28 -4.42 13.53
CA VAL A 545 15.93 -4.11 13.05
C VAL A 545 15.91 -3.84 11.54
N GLN A 546 16.94 -3.17 11.00
CA GLN A 546 17.13 -2.97 9.56
C GLN A 546 17.26 -4.30 8.82
N LYS A 547 18.13 -5.19 9.33
CA LYS A 547 18.29 -6.57 8.80
C LYS A 547 16.98 -7.34 8.87
N LEU A 548 16.29 -7.31 10.00
CA LEU A 548 15.01 -8.00 10.18
C LEU A 548 13.96 -7.52 9.16
N ALA A 549 13.79 -6.21 9.00
CA ALA A 549 12.86 -5.64 8.02
C ALA A 549 13.22 -6.05 6.58
N HIS A 550 14.52 -6.11 6.26
CA HIS A 550 15.00 -6.59 4.97
C HIS A 550 14.70 -8.09 4.76
N CYS A 551 14.99 -8.94 5.73
CA CYS A 551 14.71 -10.38 5.69
C CYS A 551 13.21 -10.65 5.52
N MET A 552 12.36 -9.98 6.33
CA MET A 552 10.91 -10.10 6.24
C MET A 552 10.33 -9.61 4.90
N SER A 553 11.04 -8.75 4.18
CA SER A 553 10.63 -8.32 2.83
C SER A 553 10.79 -9.43 1.78
N HIS A 554 11.56 -10.49 2.06
CA HIS A 554 11.80 -11.61 1.14
C HIS A 554 10.85 -12.80 1.35
N VAL A 555 10.12 -12.82 2.48
CA VAL A 555 9.24 -13.93 2.85
C VAL A 555 8.05 -14.03 1.89
N PHE A 556 7.72 -15.25 1.44
CA PHE A 556 6.68 -15.55 0.44
C PHE A 556 6.72 -14.72 -0.85
N ALA A 557 7.89 -14.21 -1.21
CA ALA A 557 8.06 -13.37 -2.37
C ALA A 557 9.18 -13.90 -3.28
N PRO A 558 8.90 -14.18 -4.57
CA PRO A 558 9.94 -14.54 -5.53
C PRO A 558 11.00 -13.42 -5.61
N ILE A 559 10.53 -12.18 -5.66
CA ILE A 559 11.32 -10.94 -5.60
C ILE A 559 10.95 -10.21 -4.32
N ALA A 560 11.94 -9.67 -3.63
CA ALA A 560 11.74 -8.94 -2.38
C ALA A 560 10.73 -7.80 -2.53
N THR A 561 9.83 -7.68 -1.56
CA THR A 561 8.81 -6.64 -1.56
C THR A 561 9.31 -5.34 -0.95
N LYS A 562 8.59 -4.25 -1.20
CA LYS A 562 8.93 -2.94 -0.66
C LYS A 562 8.75 -2.85 0.86
N LEU A 563 7.73 -3.51 1.39
CA LEU A 563 7.40 -3.52 2.82
C LEU A 563 7.79 -4.86 3.45
N PRO A 564 8.20 -4.88 4.72
CA PRO A 564 8.38 -6.11 5.48
C PRO A 564 7.05 -6.86 5.62
N LEU A 565 7.11 -8.19 5.76
CA LEU A 565 5.96 -9.08 5.86
C LEU A 565 4.81 -8.55 6.73
N PRO A 566 5.01 -8.18 8.01
CA PRO A 566 3.89 -7.76 8.87
C PRO A 566 3.16 -6.52 8.33
N THR A 567 3.88 -5.48 7.91
CA THR A 567 3.25 -4.27 7.33
C THR A 567 2.61 -4.55 5.97
N ARG A 568 3.23 -5.41 5.14
CA ARG A 568 2.64 -5.87 3.87
C ARG A 568 1.32 -6.61 4.12
N CYS A 569 1.30 -7.47 5.13
CA CYS A 569 0.12 -8.22 5.55
C CYS A 569 -0.97 -7.29 6.07
N ALA A 570 -0.64 -6.34 6.94
CA ALA A 570 -1.60 -5.33 7.44
C ALA A 570 -2.23 -4.54 6.28
N HIS A 571 -1.42 -4.10 5.31
CA HIS A 571 -1.92 -3.39 4.13
C HIS A 571 -2.87 -4.25 3.28
N ARG A 572 -2.53 -5.53 3.06
CA ARG A 572 -3.39 -6.46 2.31
C ARG A 572 -4.68 -6.79 3.06
N LEU A 573 -4.58 -7.03 4.36
CA LEU A 573 -5.71 -7.29 5.23
C LEU A 573 -6.68 -6.11 5.25
N GLY A 574 -6.19 -4.89 5.47
CA GLY A 574 -7.02 -3.68 5.44
C GLY A 574 -7.73 -3.49 4.09
N ALA A 575 -7.02 -3.71 2.98
CA ALA A 575 -7.59 -3.60 1.64
C ALA A 575 -8.65 -4.67 1.32
N ILE A 576 -8.52 -5.89 1.85
CA ILE A 576 -9.53 -6.94 1.68
C ILE A 576 -10.71 -6.71 2.62
N ALA A 577 -10.45 -6.37 3.88
CA ALA A 577 -11.47 -6.04 4.87
C ALA A 577 -12.36 -4.90 4.38
N GLU A 578 -11.78 -3.83 3.84
CA GLU A 578 -12.53 -2.71 3.25
C GLU A 578 -13.52 -3.19 2.19
N ARG A 579 -13.08 -4.07 1.28
CA ARG A 579 -13.93 -4.59 0.19
C ARG A 579 -15.04 -5.50 0.71
N ILE A 580 -14.75 -6.35 1.69
CA ILE A 580 -15.77 -7.22 2.28
C ILE A 580 -16.79 -6.37 3.03
N ILE A 581 -16.35 -5.41 3.84
CA ILE A 581 -17.21 -4.51 4.62
C ILE A 581 -18.07 -3.62 3.71
N ASP A 582 -17.54 -3.17 2.57
CA ASP A 582 -18.34 -2.47 1.55
C ASP A 582 -19.53 -3.32 1.07
N ALA A 583 -19.33 -4.62 0.90
CA ALA A 583 -20.36 -5.56 0.46
C ALA A 583 -21.27 -6.06 1.60
N SER A 584 -20.71 -6.34 2.78
CA SER A 584 -21.36 -6.82 4.01
C SER A 584 -20.96 -5.90 5.19
N PRO A 585 -21.68 -4.79 5.41
CA PRO A 585 -21.29 -3.76 6.38
C PRO A 585 -21.16 -4.20 7.84
N ASP A 586 -21.76 -5.34 8.17
CA ASP A 586 -21.77 -6.01 9.46
C ASP A 586 -20.60 -6.97 9.69
N PHE A 587 -19.79 -7.27 8.66
CA PHE A 587 -18.69 -8.22 8.74
C PHE A 587 -17.59 -7.76 9.70
N GLN A 588 -17.30 -8.58 10.70
CA GLN A 588 -16.30 -8.34 11.75
C GLN A 588 -15.22 -9.43 11.77
N CYS A 589 -14.03 -9.07 12.28
CA CYS A 589 -12.90 -10.00 12.34
C CYS A 589 -13.18 -11.23 13.22
N GLN A 590 -14.01 -11.06 14.26
CA GLN A 590 -14.39 -12.12 15.20
C GLN A 590 -15.26 -13.20 14.56
N GLU A 591 -15.87 -12.93 13.41
CA GLU A 591 -16.66 -13.92 12.67
C GLU A 591 -15.79 -14.92 11.90
N ILE A 592 -14.48 -14.67 11.77
CA ILE A 592 -13.55 -15.59 11.10
C ILE A 592 -13.10 -16.65 12.12
N PRO A 593 -13.37 -17.94 11.90
CA PRO A 593 -12.97 -18.99 12.83
C PRO A 593 -11.45 -19.07 13.03
N ASP A 594 -11.01 -19.39 14.25
CA ASP A 594 -9.59 -19.41 14.67
C ASP A 594 -8.69 -20.23 13.72
N ALA A 595 -9.19 -21.37 13.22
CA ALA A 595 -8.44 -22.25 12.31
C ALA A 595 -8.02 -21.55 11.01
N LEU A 596 -8.80 -20.57 10.54
CA LEU A 596 -8.48 -19.71 9.41
C LEU A 596 -7.81 -18.41 9.86
N GLY A 597 -8.21 -17.85 11.00
CA GLY A 597 -7.65 -16.61 11.57
C GLY A 597 -6.16 -16.70 11.91
N SER A 598 -5.64 -17.90 12.17
CA SER A 598 -4.21 -18.17 12.37
C SER A 598 -3.41 -18.31 11.07
N ARG A 599 -4.01 -17.99 9.91
CA ARG A 599 -3.39 -18.13 8.58
C ARG A 599 -3.34 -16.79 7.85
N MET A 600 -2.57 -16.74 6.78
CA MET A 600 -2.49 -15.57 5.89
C MET A 600 -3.59 -15.57 4.82
N TRP A 601 -4.84 -15.78 5.21
CA TRP A 601 -5.98 -15.92 4.29
C TRP A 601 -6.19 -14.70 3.38
N PHE A 602 -5.71 -13.53 3.82
CA PHE A 602 -5.79 -12.24 3.13
C PHE A 602 -4.65 -11.97 2.13
N LEU A 603 -3.67 -12.87 1.95
CA LEU A 603 -2.56 -12.63 0.99
C LEU A 603 -2.94 -12.79 -0.48
#